data_AF-A0A2D5RPR6-F1
#
_entry.id   AF-A0A2D5RPR6-F1
#
_cell.length_a   1.000
_cell.length_b   1.000
_cell.length_c   1.000
_cell.angle_alpha   90.00
_cell.angle_beta   90.00
_cell.angle_gamma   90.00
#
_symmetry.space_group_name_H-M   'P 1'
#
loop_
_entity.id
_entity.type
_entity.pdbx_description
1 polymer ?
#
loop_
_entity_poly.entity_id
_entity_poly.type
_entity_poly.pdbx_seq_one_letter_code
_entity_poly.pdbx_strand_id
1 'polypeptide(L)'
;MLTSSIVLLVNNEDNDAFSGKNDNLYTTLDATIPSFPSPGNPWIEDSLNIRVESGVEKIRVTVITWSLAELNYWQLNNNALDKQAGAKNGEIFEVYDPTSGEIDHRTFWMAADIFHKLPSVPGVISILDAQNNPQPYDTIPFDRPDFNPESVRSGEIHGANDAWERGYTGEGMIVAVADTGVDFAHPDLNGTQARVEDSRSDWSGWPMMFDHNSMYSYLVNGNAYPQSSTWYADTSNLDYDNDSDGVLDLSGYNITGIPNSLSGIYHLGEHPDSTLRSKVGSDVPILVVDEDVSGVYETVYVDMDVDGNFTEEKAIKPGSETTGLDTNGDSLWDISGGLVYWVSDGINGVPYGQTYSIRHGYQNRIAGAGNLTLFMLDSGNHGTLCASAISAQGVIDDGRVIGMAPNATIASIGNHYSGGHSLDAWRWIAEGNDGKSDTKYDQANIGSFSFGYSSIDESGADGYSLYLDWLTRVYNDNASYSVAIGNGGHGFGTTKVPGA
;
A
#
# COMPACT_ATOMS: atom_id res chain seq x y z
N MET A 1 9.23 -7.16 30.69
CA MET A 1 10.04 -6.44 31.69
C MET A 1 9.85 -4.96 31.42
N LEU A 2 9.54 -4.19 32.45
CA LEU A 2 9.17 -2.77 32.37
C LEU A 2 10.34 -1.90 31.88
N THR A 3 10.14 -1.15 30.81
CA THR A 3 11.00 -0.01 30.45
C THR A 3 10.14 1.25 30.41
N SER A 4 10.51 2.19 31.27
CA SER A 4 9.79 3.41 31.61
C SER A 4 10.09 4.51 30.59
N SER A 5 9.05 5.12 30.02
CA SER A 5 9.16 6.34 29.20
C SER A 5 9.34 7.55 30.12
N ILE A 6 10.35 8.39 29.85
CA ILE A 6 10.50 9.71 30.49
C ILE A 6 10.10 10.77 29.48
N VAL A 7 9.00 11.46 29.79
CA VAL A 7 8.51 12.65 29.09
C VAL A 7 9.28 13.86 29.59
N LEU A 8 9.95 14.59 28.69
CA LEU A 8 10.55 15.90 29.00
C LEU A 8 9.52 17.01 28.71
N LEU A 9 8.96 17.57 29.78
CA LEU A 9 8.21 18.83 29.77
C LEU A 9 9.20 20.00 29.74
N VAL A 10 9.13 20.83 28.70
CA VAL A 10 9.85 22.11 28.62
C VAL A 10 8.94 23.21 29.15
N ASN A 11 9.28 23.78 30.31
CA ASN A 11 8.74 25.05 30.78
C ASN A 11 9.74 26.17 30.47
N ASN A 12 9.30 27.16 29.69
CA ASN A 12 9.97 28.43 29.48
C ASN A 12 9.79 29.33 30.71
N GLU A 13 10.88 29.81 31.31
CA GLU A 13 10.97 31.18 31.87
C GLU A 13 12.44 31.66 31.86
N ASP A 14 12.63 32.91 31.43
CA ASP A 14 13.88 33.65 31.36
C ASP A 14 14.50 33.93 32.74
N ASN A 15 15.84 33.96 32.84
CA ASN A 15 16.62 35.08 33.42
C ASN A 15 18.15 34.88 33.39
N ASP A 16 18.83 36.02 33.27
CA ASP A 16 20.23 36.27 32.93
C ASP A 16 21.33 35.72 33.85
N ALA A 17 22.46 35.44 33.18
CA ALA A 17 23.87 35.61 33.57
C ALA A 17 24.43 34.87 34.81
N PHE A 18 25.29 33.87 34.56
CA PHE A 18 26.57 33.72 35.28
C PHE A 18 27.59 32.93 34.45
N SER A 19 28.76 33.54 34.24
CA SER A 19 29.91 32.91 33.56
C SER A 19 30.55 31.84 34.44
N GLY A 20 30.81 30.66 33.87
CA GLY A 20 31.67 29.65 34.48
C GLY A 20 31.92 28.51 33.51
N LYS A 21 33.10 28.48 32.90
CA LYS A 21 33.64 27.30 32.21
C LYS A 21 33.63 26.11 33.16
N ASN A 22 32.85 25.08 32.83
CA ASN A 22 33.05 23.74 33.37
C ASN A 22 33.22 22.78 32.18
N ASP A 23 34.50 22.56 31.85
CA ASP A 23 34.93 21.39 31.11
C ASP A 23 34.63 20.14 31.94
N ASN A 24 34.18 19.07 31.26
CA ASN A 24 33.98 17.69 31.75
C ASN A 24 32.65 17.36 32.42
N LEU A 25 31.65 17.00 31.58
CA LEU A 25 30.71 15.92 31.88
C LEU A 25 30.08 15.36 30.60
N TYR A 26 30.92 14.83 29.71
CA TYR A 26 30.51 13.81 28.75
C TYR A 26 31.14 12.50 29.21
N THR A 27 30.46 11.79 30.11
CA THR A 27 30.68 10.35 30.24
C THR A 27 30.14 9.70 28.97
N THR A 28 31.04 9.37 28.05
CA THR A 28 30.76 8.42 26.97
C THR A 28 30.34 7.11 27.62
N LEU A 29 29.03 6.84 27.65
CA LEU A 29 28.59 5.45 27.63
C LEU A 29 29.20 4.86 26.37
N ASP A 30 30.00 3.80 26.54
CA ASP A 30 30.47 2.93 25.47
C ASP A 30 29.24 2.34 24.76
N ALA A 31 28.64 3.13 23.87
CA ALA A 31 27.80 2.61 22.81
C ALA A 31 28.77 1.87 21.91
N THR A 32 28.71 0.54 21.94
CA THR A 32 29.30 -0.30 20.89
C THR A 32 28.77 0.22 19.56
N ILE A 33 29.58 1.02 18.86
CA ILE A 33 29.30 1.44 17.49
C ILE A 33 29.18 0.12 16.71
N PRO A 34 28.02 -0.18 16.10
CA PRO A 34 27.89 -1.36 15.26
C PRO A 34 29.04 -1.35 14.26
N SER A 35 29.78 -2.46 14.14
CA SER A 35 30.76 -2.57 13.06
C SER A 35 29.98 -2.66 11.76
N PHE A 36 29.72 -1.52 11.14
CA PHE A 36 29.14 -1.49 9.81
C PHE A 36 30.11 -2.17 8.83
N PRO A 37 29.62 -2.86 7.80
CA PRO A 37 30.47 -3.15 6.64
C PRO A 37 31.17 -1.84 6.26
N SER A 38 32.51 -1.87 6.14
CA SER A 38 33.28 -0.72 5.65
C SER A 38 32.56 -0.10 4.45
N PRO A 39 32.57 1.24 4.26
CA PRO A 39 32.00 1.86 3.06
C PRO A 39 32.43 1.05 1.84
N GLY A 40 31.47 0.32 1.27
CA GLY A 40 31.70 -0.47 0.08
C GLY A 40 31.78 0.46 -1.12
N ASN A 41 32.06 -0.10 -2.29
CA ASN A 41 31.60 0.53 -3.51
C ASN A 41 30.13 0.10 -3.66
N PRO A 42 29.14 0.96 -3.32
CA PRO A 42 27.75 0.58 -3.51
C PRO A 42 27.48 0.35 -4.99
N TRP A 43 26.53 -0.53 -5.30
CA TRP A 43 25.99 -0.60 -6.65
C TRP A 43 25.19 0.69 -6.92
N ILE A 44 25.37 1.31 -8.07
CA ILE A 44 24.69 2.56 -8.43
C ILE A 44 24.05 2.35 -9.79
N GLU A 45 22.77 2.64 -9.90
CA GLU A 45 22.08 2.57 -11.18
C GLU A 45 22.62 3.64 -12.15
N ASP A 46 23.06 3.21 -13.33
CA ASP A 46 23.74 4.08 -14.30
C ASP A 46 22.89 5.27 -14.76
N SER A 47 21.56 5.14 -14.79
CA SER A 47 20.66 6.22 -15.18
C SER A 47 20.75 7.45 -14.26
N LEU A 48 21.17 7.27 -13.00
CA LEU A 48 21.41 8.39 -12.08
C LEU A 48 22.56 9.28 -12.57
N ASN A 49 23.66 8.68 -13.02
CA ASN A 49 24.79 9.43 -13.57
C ASN A 49 24.36 10.21 -14.82
N ILE A 50 23.58 9.58 -15.71
CA ILE A 50 23.03 10.23 -16.90
C ILE A 50 22.16 11.44 -16.53
N ARG A 51 21.30 11.33 -15.51
CA ARG A 51 20.47 12.45 -15.03
C ARG A 51 21.31 13.60 -14.50
N VAL A 52 22.29 13.30 -13.64
CA VAL A 52 23.19 14.31 -13.07
C VAL A 52 23.99 15.02 -14.16
N GLU A 53 24.55 14.28 -15.11
CA GLU A 53 25.29 14.83 -16.26
C GLU A 53 24.41 15.66 -17.20
N SER A 54 23.11 15.35 -17.27
CA SER A 54 22.11 16.13 -18.03
C SER A 54 21.76 17.47 -17.37
N GLY A 55 22.27 17.75 -16.16
CA GLY A 55 22.14 19.04 -15.49
C GLY A 55 20.81 19.24 -14.77
N VAL A 56 20.13 18.17 -14.34
CA VAL A 56 18.91 18.28 -13.51
C VAL A 56 19.26 18.84 -12.13
N GLU A 57 18.39 19.67 -11.55
CA GLU A 57 18.63 20.26 -10.21
C GLU A 57 18.43 19.25 -9.08
N LYS A 58 17.47 18.33 -9.26
CA LYS A 58 17.12 17.30 -8.27
C LYS A 58 16.97 15.94 -8.92
N ILE A 59 17.26 14.92 -8.14
CA ILE A 59 17.04 13.52 -8.45
C ILE A 59 16.28 12.85 -7.30
N ARG A 60 15.46 11.86 -7.61
CA ARG A 60 14.84 10.97 -6.64
C ARG A 60 15.60 9.65 -6.61
N VAL A 61 16.04 9.24 -5.44
CA VAL A 61 16.83 8.02 -5.26
C VAL A 61 16.15 7.08 -4.28
N THR A 62 16.36 5.78 -4.46
CA THR A 62 16.11 4.78 -3.41
C THR A 62 17.44 4.23 -2.94
N VAL A 63 17.73 4.39 -1.66
CA VAL A 63 18.97 3.92 -1.05
C VAL A 63 18.69 2.67 -0.25
N ILE A 64 19.32 1.54 -0.60
CA ILE A 64 19.37 0.34 0.24
C ILE A 64 20.56 0.49 1.19
N THR A 65 20.33 0.36 2.50
CA THR A 65 21.34 0.63 3.54
C THR A 65 21.21 -0.31 4.74
N TRP A 66 22.32 -0.58 5.43
CA TRP A 66 22.36 -1.23 6.75
C TRP A 66 21.99 -0.28 7.91
N SER A 67 21.87 1.01 7.62
CA SER A 67 21.60 2.03 8.63
C SER A 67 20.80 3.18 8.04
N LEU A 68 19.51 3.23 8.40
CA LEU A 68 18.69 4.42 8.17
C LEU A 68 19.13 5.58 9.07
N ALA A 69 19.69 5.30 10.25
CA ALA A 69 20.18 6.35 11.15
C ALA A 69 21.37 7.14 10.56
N GLU A 70 22.34 6.46 9.96
CA GLU A 70 23.49 7.10 9.29
C GLU A 70 23.04 7.87 8.04
N LEU A 71 22.13 7.30 7.25
CA LEU A 71 21.52 7.98 6.12
C LEU A 71 20.77 9.24 6.56
N ASN A 72 19.98 9.15 7.64
CA ASN A 72 19.24 10.27 8.21
C ASN A 72 20.18 11.38 8.70
N TYR A 73 21.25 11.03 9.40
CA TYR A 73 22.28 11.99 9.84
C TYR A 73 22.93 12.71 8.65
N TRP A 74 23.25 11.97 7.58
CA TRP A 74 23.78 12.56 6.36
C TRP A 74 22.76 13.49 5.68
N GLN A 75 21.48 13.12 5.62
CA GLN A 75 20.42 13.96 5.04
C GLN A 75 20.26 15.27 5.81
N LEU A 76 20.30 15.23 7.15
CA LEU A 76 20.25 16.43 8.00
C LEU A 76 21.42 17.37 7.72
N ASN A 77 22.65 16.84 7.62
CA ASN A 77 23.85 17.66 7.38
C ASN A 77 23.93 18.24 5.97
N ASN A 78 23.22 17.65 5.00
CA ASN A 78 23.23 18.09 3.60
C ASN A 78 21.90 18.70 3.16
N ASN A 79 20.96 18.96 4.08
CA ASN A 79 19.63 19.50 3.79
C ASN A 79 18.89 18.70 2.70
N ALA A 80 18.93 17.37 2.80
CA ALA A 80 18.38 16.40 1.85
C ALA A 80 17.23 15.57 2.45
N LEU A 81 16.50 16.14 3.42
CA LEU A 81 15.25 15.56 3.93
C LEU A 81 14.07 16.05 3.09
N ASP A 82 13.14 15.13 2.80
CA ASP A 82 11.85 15.48 2.22
C ASP A 82 10.96 16.19 3.24
N LYS A 83 10.09 17.05 2.73
CA LYS A 83 9.12 17.77 3.56
C LYS A 83 7.85 16.96 3.68
N GLN A 84 7.34 16.86 4.91
CA GLN A 84 6.00 16.36 5.20
C GLN A 84 5.08 17.55 5.54
N ALA A 85 3.86 17.54 5.02
CA ALA A 85 2.83 18.52 5.38
C ALA A 85 2.43 18.36 6.85
N GLY A 86 2.02 19.44 7.52
CA GLY A 86 1.55 19.38 8.91
C GLY A 86 0.27 18.55 9.09
N ALA A 87 -0.02 18.15 10.32
CA ALA A 87 -1.28 17.49 10.69
C ALA A 87 -2.47 18.48 10.56
N LYS A 88 -3.62 18.00 10.10
CA LYS A 88 -4.88 18.77 9.96
C LYS A 88 -6.09 17.89 10.31
N ASN A 89 -7.31 18.45 10.37
CA ASN A 89 -8.56 17.67 10.53
C ASN A 89 -8.54 16.63 11.67
N GLY A 90 -7.97 16.98 12.82
CA GLY A 90 -7.86 16.07 13.97
C GLY A 90 -6.75 15.02 13.87
N GLU A 91 -5.89 15.09 12.85
CA GLU A 91 -4.74 14.20 12.71
C GLU A 91 -3.70 14.40 13.82
N ILE A 92 -3.03 13.30 14.17
CA ILE A 92 -1.93 13.26 15.14
C ILE A 92 -0.68 12.74 14.43
N PHE A 93 0.47 13.28 14.81
CA PHE A 93 1.76 12.72 14.41
C PHE A 93 2.40 11.91 15.52
N GLU A 94 2.91 10.76 15.11
CA GLU A 94 3.75 9.92 15.93
C GLU A 94 5.14 9.82 15.30
N VAL A 95 6.17 9.93 16.14
CA VAL A 95 7.56 10.09 15.70
C VAL A 95 8.36 8.90 16.14
N TYR A 96 9.21 8.43 15.23
CA TYR A 96 10.07 7.29 15.44
C TYR A 96 11.50 7.63 15.06
N ASP A 97 12.43 7.12 15.85
CA ASP A 97 13.86 7.27 15.55
C ASP A 97 14.26 6.27 14.46
N PRO A 98 15.08 6.68 13.48
CA PRO A 98 15.60 5.77 12.47
C PRO A 98 16.52 4.72 13.11
N THR A 99 16.48 3.51 12.58
CA THR A 99 17.19 2.35 13.16
C THR A 99 18.49 2.03 12.41
N SER A 100 19.27 1.11 12.98
CA SER A 100 20.50 0.56 12.40
C SER A 100 20.60 -0.92 12.69
N GLY A 101 21.32 -1.67 11.84
CA GLY A 101 21.62 -3.08 12.09
C GLY A 101 20.71 -4.05 11.34
N GLU A 102 19.81 -3.55 10.51
CA GLU A 102 19.05 -4.31 9.53
C GLU A 102 19.23 -3.67 8.15
N ILE A 103 19.23 -4.48 7.10
CA ILE A 103 19.12 -3.94 5.74
C ILE A 103 17.73 -3.33 5.61
N ASP A 104 17.66 -2.08 5.16
CA ASP A 104 16.41 -1.40 4.85
C ASP A 104 16.60 -0.51 3.61
N HIS A 105 15.57 0.20 3.19
CA HIS A 105 15.64 1.14 2.09
C HIS A 105 14.97 2.47 2.42
N ARG A 106 15.30 3.54 1.68
CA ARG A 106 14.63 4.84 1.79
C ARG A 106 14.57 5.52 0.45
N THR A 107 13.39 6.02 0.10
CA THR A 107 13.17 6.76 -1.15
C THR A 107 13.00 8.25 -0.83
N PHE A 108 13.79 9.11 -1.45
CA PHE A 108 13.72 10.56 -1.18
C PHE A 108 14.25 11.42 -2.32
N TRP A 109 13.84 12.69 -2.36
CA TRP A 109 14.43 13.68 -3.26
C TRP A 109 15.70 14.30 -2.67
N MET A 110 16.68 14.56 -3.53
CA MET A 110 17.89 15.28 -3.16
C MET A 110 18.38 16.19 -4.30
N ALA A 111 19.22 17.17 -3.96
CA ALA A 111 19.88 17.98 -4.98
C ALA A 111 20.93 17.12 -5.73
N ALA A 112 20.99 17.27 -7.04
CA ALA A 112 21.86 16.45 -7.90
C ALA A 112 23.35 16.74 -7.65
N ASP A 113 23.70 17.97 -7.26
CA ASP A 113 25.07 18.43 -7.03
C ASP A 113 25.74 17.73 -5.83
N ILE A 114 24.96 17.23 -4.86
CA ILE A 114 25.46 16.49 -3.71
C ILE A 114 25.42 14.96 -3.89
N PHE A 115 24.95 14.46 -5.04
CA PHE A 115 24.86 13.02 -5.32
C PHE A 115 26.18 12.27 -5.12
N HIS A 116 27.29 12.85 -5.56
CA HIS A 116 28.63 12.28 -5.43
C HIS A 116 29.07 12.01 -3.98
N LYS A 117 28.39 12.58 -2.99
CA LYS A 117 28.66 12.36 -1.56
C LYS A 117 27.91 11.15 -0.99
N LEU A 118 26.78 10.77 -1.60
CA LEU A 118 25.89 9.72 -1.10
C LEU A 118 26.57 8.33 -1.04
N PRO A 119 27.39 7.91 -2.03
CA PRO A 119 28.09 6.63 -1.95
C PRO A 119 29.06 6.48 -0.77
N SER A 120 29.46 7.60 -0.14
CA SER A 120 30.37 7.58 1.01
C SER A 120 29.66 7.46 2.36
N VAL A 121 28.31 7.41 2.37
CA VAL A 121 27.54 7.25 3.61
C VAL A 121 27.73 5.84 4.17
N PRO A 122 28.13 5.69 5.45
CA PRO A 122 28.28 4.38 6.06
C PRO A 122 26.99 3.54 5.96
N GLY A 123 27.14 2.28 5.60
CA GLY A 123 26.03 1.34 5.50
C GLY A 123 25.30 1.33 4.14
N VAL A 124 25.53 2.29 3.25
CA VAL A 124 24.93 2.27 1.90
C VAL A 124 25.42 1.07 1.11
N ILE A 125 24.47 0.29 0.59
CA ILE A 125 24.69 -0.94 -0.18
C ILE A 125 24.45 -0.67 -1.67
N SER A 126 23.35 0.00 -1.99
CA SER A 126 22.91 0.24 -3.36
C SER A 126 22.12 1.54 -3.47
N ILE A 127 22.22 2.21 -4.62
CA ILE A 127 21.50 3.45 -4.92
C ILE A 127 20.78 3.27 -6.27
N LEU A 128 19.45 3.27 -6.21
CA LEU A 128 18.54 3.05 -7.34
C LEU A 128 17.94 4.38 -7.81
N ASP A 129 17.60 4.46 -9.09
CA ASP A 129 16.87 5.58 -9.68
C ASP A 129 15.37 5.44 -9.44
N ALA A 130 14.88 6.12 -8.40
CA ALA A 130 13.46 6.08 -8.01
C ALA A 130 12.53 6.81 -9.00
N GLN A 131 13.07 7.36 -10.10
CA GLN A 131 12.29 7.97 -11.17
C GLN A 131 12.10 7.02 -12.36
N ASN A 132 12.74 5.85 -12.35
CA ASN A 132 12.53 4.83 -13.35
C ASN A 132 11.31 3.99 -12.97
N ASN A 133 10.29 4.02 -13.81
CA ASN A 133 9.14 3.14 -13.69
C ASN A 133 9.44 1.80 -14.38
N PRO A 134 8.82 0.69 -13.95
CA PRO A 134 8.84 -0.55 -14.72
C PRO A 134 8.45 -0.28 -16.19
N GLN A 135 9.17 -0.88 -17.14
CA GLN A 135 8.98 -0.62 -18.57
C GLN A 135 8.70 -1.92 -19.32
N PRO A 136 7.68 -1.96 -20.21
CA PRO A 136 7.55 -3.05 -21.18
C PRO A 136 8.68 -2.97 -22.20
N TYR A 137 9.07 -4.12 -22.76
CA TYR A 137 10.13 -4.21 -23.77
C TYR A 137 9.70 -3.61 -25.13
N ASP A 138 8.46 -3.86 -25.53
CA ASP A 138 7.85 -3.33 -26.74
C ASP A 138 6.38 -2.99 -26.47
N THR A 139 5.94 -1.84 -26.96
CA THR A 139 4.54 -1.39 -26.89
C THR A 139 3.83 -1.55 -28.22
N ILE A 140 4.53 -1.98 -29.29
CA ILE A 140 3.91 -2.31 -30.57
C ILE A 140 3.31 -3.70 -30.43
N PRO A 141 1.98 -3.83 -30.28
CA PRO A 141 1.37 -5.14 -30.31
C PRO A 141 1.64 -5.71 -31.70
N PHE A 142 2.00 -6.99 -31.79
CA PHE A 142 1.77 -7.70 -33.05
C PHE A 142 0.31 -7.48 -33.44
N ASP A 143 0.03 -7.29 -34.74
CA ASP A 143 -1.35 -7.23 -35.23
C ASP A 143 -2.14 -8.34 -34.55
N ARG A 144 -3.13 -7.95 -33.73
CA ARG A 144 -3.97 -8.93 -33.06
C ARG A 144 -4.51 -9.82 -34.17
N PRO A 145 -4.28 -11.13 -34.12
CA PRO A 145 -4.88 -12.00 -35.11
C PRO A 145 -6.40 -11.74 -35.14
N ASP A 146 -7.00 -11.72 -36.33
CA ASP A 146 -8.45 -11.49 -36.52
C ASP A 146 -9.34 -12.58 -35.89
N PHE A 147 -8.73 -13.55 -35.19
CA PHE A 147 -9.43 -14.61 -34.46
C PHE A 147 -9.35 -14.36 -32.96
N ASN A 148 -10.52 -14.30 -32.32
CA ASN A 148 -10.61 -14.37 -30.87
C ASN A 148 -10.43 -15.84 -30.43
N PRO A 149 -9.76 -16.10 -29.29
CA PRO A 149 -9.71 -17.44 -28.74
C PRO A 149 -11.14 -17.97 -28.50
N GLU A 150 -11.44 -19.16 -29.02
CA GLU A 150 -12.77 -19.78 -28.94
C GLU A 150 -12.97 -20.63 -27.68
N SER A 151 -11.94 -20.79 -26.83
CA SER A 151 -12.00 -21.65 -25.65
C SER A 151 -11.04 -21.21 -24.55
N VAL A 152 -11.45 -21.41 -23.30
CA VAL A 152 -10.58 -21.31 -22.12
C VAL A 152 -10.17 -22.73 -21.73
N ARG A 153 -8.89 -23.07 -21.91
CA ARG A 153 -8.32 -24.41 -21.60
C ARG A 153 -7.05 -24.33 -20.76
N SER A 154 -6.80 -23.20 -20.11
CA SER A 154 -5.62 -22.96 -19.28
C SER A 154 -5.46 -24.03 -18.19
N GLY A 155 -6.53 -24.33 -17.45
CA GLY A 155 -6.49 -25.36 -16.40
C GLY A 155 -6.14 -26.76 -16.92
N GLU A 156 -6.64 -27.15 -18.10
CA GLU A 156 -6.31 -28.42 -18.73
C GLU A 156 -4.86 -28.44 -19.23
N ILE A 157 -4.43 -27.40 -19.94
CA ILE A 157 -3.09 -27.31 -20.57
C ILE A 157 -1.99 -27.30 -19.51
N HIS A 158 -2.21 -26.60 -18.39
CA HIS A 158 -1.25 -26.50 -17.30
C HIS A 158 -1.38 -27.61 -16.25
N GLY A 159 -2.39 -28.49 -16.38
CA GLY A 159 -2.62 -29.60 -15.43
C GLY A 159 -3.21 -29.16 -14.08
N ALA A 160 -3.82 -27.97 -14.00
CA ALA A 160 -4.48 -27.50 -12.79
C ALA A 160 -5.68 -28.38 -12.42
N ASN A 161 -6.43 -28.87 -13.41
CA ASN A 161 -7.55 -29.78 -13.18
C ASN A 161 -7.11 -31.05 -12.41
N ASP A 162 -5.99 -31.66 -12.82
CA ASP A 162 -5.41 -32.83 -12.14
C ASP A 162 -4.95 -32.51 -10.71
N ALA A 163 -4.50 -31.26 -10.47
CA ALA A 163 -4.10 -30.80 -9.14
C ALA A 163 -5.33 -30.63 -8.22
N TRP A 164 -6.41 -30.04 -8.73
CA TRP A 164 -7.67 -29.87 -8.01
C TRP A 164 -8.31 -31.21 -7.65
N GLU A 165 -8.30 -32.19 -8.56
CA GLU A 165 -8.78 -33.56 -8.29
C GLU A 165 -8.01 -34.25 -7.15
N ARG A 166 -6.77 -33.83 -6.89
CA ARG A 166 -5.94 -34.30 -5.78
C ARG A 166 -6.08 -33.45 -4.51
N GLY A 167 -6.92 -32.42 -4.53
CA GLY A 167 -7.18 -31.51 -3.40
C GLY A 167 -6.25 -30.31 -3.31
N TYR A 168 -5.43 -30.03 -4.34
CA TYR A 168 -4.55 -28.86 -4.38
C TYR A 168 -5.24 -27.68 -5.07
N THR A 169 -6.10 -26.97 -4.34
CA THR A 169 -6.88 -25.84 -4.87
C THR A 169 -6.35 -24.46 -4.45
N GLY A 170 -5.27 -24.42 -3.67
CA GLY A 170 -4.74 -23.18 -3.07
C GLY A 170 -5.35 -22.80 -1.73
N GLU A 171 -6.21 -23.65 -1.17
CA GLU A 171 -6.80 -23.45 0.16
C GLU A 171 -5.74 -23.09 1.23
N GLY A 172 -6.02 -22.03 1.99
CA GLY A 172 -5.12 -21.51 3.02
C GLY A 172 -3.91 -20.75 2.51
N MET A 173 -3.78 -20.54 1.20
CA MET A 173 -2.73 -19.71 0.60
C MET A 173 -3.23 -18.30 0.36
N ILE A 174 -2.36 -17.33 0.65
CA ILE A 174 -2.54 -15.92 0.35
C ILE A 174 -1.59 -15.54 -0.79
N VAL A 175 -2.13 -15.02 -1.89
CA VAL A 175 -1.35 -14.51 -3.03
C VAL A 175 -1.52 -13.00 -3.12
N ALA A 176 -0.44 -12.25 -2.94
CA ALA A 176 -0.41 -10.81 -3.11
C ALA A 176 -0.22 -10.44 -4.59
N VAL A 177 -1.18 -9.76 -5.18
CA VAL A 177 -1.11 -9.26 -6.56
C VAL A 177 -0.64 -7.80 -6.55
N ALA A 178 0.54 -7.54 -7.11
CA ALA A 178 1.08 -6.19 -7.23
C ALA A 178 1.00 -5.69 -8.67
N ASP A 179 0.01 -4.83 -8.95
CA ASP A 179 -0.30 -4.39 -10.32
C ASP A 179 -1.14 -3.08 -10.31
N THR A 180 -2.13 -2.93 -11.20
CA THR A 180 -3.02 -1.75 -11.26
C THR A 180 -4.01 -1.67 -10.09
N GLY A 181 -4.18 -2.75 -9.32
CA GLY A 181 -5.21 -2.96 -8.30
C GLY A 181 -6.11 -4.14 -8.63
N VAL A 182 -6.99 -4.54 -7.72
CA VAL A 182 -7.91 -5.68 -7.90
C VAL A 182 -9.31 -5.22 -7.54
N ASP A 183 -10.23 -5.37 -8.50
CA ASP A 183 -11.66 -5.18 -8.26
C ASP A 183 -12.26 -6.44 -7.62
N PHE A 184 -12.34 -6.43 -6.29
CA PHE A 184 -12.94 -7.52 -5.52
C PHE A 184 -14.46 -7.57 -5.61
N ALA A 185 -15.13 -6.52 -6.09
CA ALA A 185 -16.57 -6.58 -6.32
C ALA A 185 -16.92 -7.25 -7.67
N HIS A 186 -15.91 -7.59 -8.48
CA HIS A 186 -16.10 -8.48 -9.64
C HIS A 186 -16.64 -9.85 -9.20
N PRO A 187 -17.72 -10.39 -9.81
CA PRO A 187 -18.38 -11.62 -9.37
C PRO A 187 -17.47 -12.83 -9.14
N ASP A 188 -16.50 -13.06 -10.03
CA ASP A 188 -15.55 -14.19 -9.87
C ASP A 188 -14.55 -14.03 -8.72
N LEU A 189 -14.31 -12.81 -8.24
CA LEU A 189 -13.32 -12.50 -7.20
C LEU A 189 -13.96 -12.08 -5.88
N ASN A 190 -15.28 -11.85 -5.87
CA ASN A 190 -16.00 -11.47 -4.66
C ASN A 190 -15.90 -12.58 -3.61
N GLY A 191 -15.40 -12.21 -2.42
CA GLY A 191 -15.13 -13.14 -1.32
C GLY A 191 -13.72 -13.74 -1.31
N THR A 192 -12.89 -13.48 -2.33
CA THR A 192 -11.51 -14.00 -2.38
C THR A 192 -10.50 -13.14 -1.60
N GLN A 193 -10.89 -11.97 -1.09
CA GLN A 193 -9.98 -11.09 -0.35
C GLN A 193 -9.37 -11.79 0.88
N ALA A 194 -8.05 -11.74 0.98
CA ALA A 194 -7.32 -12.15 2.18
C ALA A 194 -7.56 -11.13 3.30
N ARG A 195 -7.60 -11.60 4.54
CA ARG A 195 -7.78 -10.77 5.74
C ARG A 195 -6.65 -11.00 6.72
N VAL A 196 -6.37 -9.98 7.52
CA VAL A 196 -5.46 -10.09 8.66
C VAL A 196 -6.14 -10.94 9.73
N GLU A 197 -5.67 -12.16 9.97
CA GLU A 197 -6.28 -13.08 10.96
C GLU A 197 -5.55 -13.07 12.31
N ASP A 198 -4.39 -12.41 12.41
CA ASP A 198 -3.66 -12.29 13.66
C ASP A 198 -4.29 -11.25 14.59
N SER A 199 -4.92 -11.71 15.67
CA SER A 199 -5.48 -10.85 16.73
C SER A 199 -4.48 -9.92 17.42
N ARG A 200 -3.17 -10.09 17.20
CA ARG A 200 -2.11 -9.19 17.70
C ARG A 200 -1.87 -8.00 16.77
N SER A 201 -2.37 -8.06 15.53
CA SER A 201 -2.30 -6.97 14.58
C SER A 201 -3.41 -5.97 14.85
N ASP A 202 -3.07 -4.68 14.83
CA ASP A 202 -4.03 -3.58 15.03
C ASP A 202 -5.08 -3.51 13.91
N TRP A 203 -4.84 -4.19 12.78
CA TRP A 203 -5.74 -4.27 11.63
C TRP A 203 -6.44 -5.63 11.49
N SER A 204 -6.46 -6.43 12.56
CA SER A 204 -7.13 -7.74 12.57
C SER A 204 -8.59 -7.65 12.09
N GLY A 205 -8.99 -8.59 11.23
CA GLY A 205 -10.34 -8.67 10.64
C GLY A 205 -10.49 -7.90 9.33
N TRP A 206 -9.64 -6.91 9.07
CA TRP A 206 -9.68 -6.14 7.83
C TRP A 206 -8.92 -6.84 6.69
N PRO A 207 -9.29 -6.58 5.42
CA PRO A 207 -8.57 -7.09 4.25
C PRO A 207 -7.09 -6.65 4.18
N MET A 208 -6.24 -7.55 3.67
CA MET A 208 -4.81 -7.32 3.45
C MET A 208 -4.59 -6.54 2.15
N MET A 209 -4.51 -5.22 2.24
CA MET A 209 -4.41 -4.32 1.09
C MET A 209 -3.36 -3.25 1.32
N PHE A 210 -2.70 -2.84 0.23
CA PHE A 210 -1.75 -1.74 0.24
C PHE A 210 -1.84 -0.91 -1.05
N ASP A 211 -1.87 0.42 -0.93
CA ASP A 211 -1.78 1.32 -2.07
C ASP A 211 -0.68 2.35 -1.80
N HIS A 212 0.41 2.26 -2.57
CA HIS A 212 1.55 3.14 -2.39
C HIS A 212 1.24 4.61 -2.69
N ASN A 213 0.49 4.87 -3.75
CA ASN A 213 0.22 6.23 -4.21
C ASN A 213 -0.68 6.94 -3.18
N SER A 214 -1.71 6.24 -2.71
CA SER A 214 -2.61 6.75 -1.67
C SER A 214 -1.89 6.90 -0.32
N MET A 215 -1.09 5.90 0.07
CA MET A 215 -0.24 5.96 1.26
C MET A 215 0.67 7.19 1.24
N TYR A 216 1.43 7.38 0.16
CA TYR A 216 2.36 8.50 0.03
C TYR A 216 1.61 9.84 0.04
N SER A 217 0.52 9.97 -0.72
CA SER A 217 -0.27 11.21 -0.77
C SER A 217 -0.85 11.59 0.60
N TYR A 218 -1.39 10.62 1.32
CA TYR A 218 -1.94 10.84 2.65
C TYR A 218 -0.85 11.10 3.69
N LEU A 219 0.11 10.20 3.84
CA LEU A 219 1.15 10.30 4.86
C LEU A 219 1.99 11.58 4.68
N VAL A 220 2.46 11.83 3.45
CA VAL A 220 3.39 12.93 3.17
C VAL A 220 2.66 14.25 2.97
N ASN A 221 1.58 14.30 2.19
CA ASN A 221 0.91 15.56 1.84
C ASN A 221 -0.34 15.85 2.69
N GLY A 222 -0.84 14.88 3.47
CA GLY A 222 -2.12 14.98 4.16
C GLY A 222 -3.31 15.00 3.20
N ASN A 223 -3.16 14.47 1.98
CA ASN A 223 -4.23 14.52 0.99
C ASN A 223 -4.92 13.16 0.83
N ALA A 224 -6.24 13.20 0.77
CA ALA A 224 -7.11 12.10 0.40
C ALA A 224 -8.01 12.57 -0.75
N TYR A 225 -8.96 11.76 -1.20
CA TYR A 225 -10.00 12.15 -2.15
C TYR A 225 -11.07 12.94 -1.39
N PRO A 226 -11.55 14.10 -1.89
CA PRO A 226 -11.37 14.64 -3.25
C PRO A 226 -10.17 15.59 -3.44
N GLN A 227 -9.36 15.86 -2.41
CA GLN A 227 -8.24 16.80 -2.53
C GLN A 227 -7.13 16.31 -3.47
N SER A 228 -7.04 15.00 -3.70
CA SER A 228 -6.12 14.37 -4.63
C SER A 228 -6.71 13.07 -5.20
N SER A 229 -6.17 12.62 -6.34
CA SER A 229 -6.54 11.34 -6.96
C SER A 229 -5.93 10.16 -6.19
N THR A 230 -6.54 9.80 -5.06
CA THR A 230 -6.16 8.69 -4.18
C THR A 230 -7.36 7.77 -3.96
N TRP A 231 -7.11 6.55 -3.49
CA TRP A 231 -8.14 5.61 -3.04
C TRP A 231 -8.42 5.68 -1.55
N TYR A 232 -7.80 6.64 -0.85
CA TYR A 232 -8.19 7.02 0.50
C TYR A 232 -9.20 8.15 0.34
N ALA A 233 -10.38 7.99 0.91
CA ALA A 233 -11.45 8.98 0.93
C ALA A 233 -11.41 9.76 2.24
N ASP A 234 -11.43 11.09 2.14
CA ASP A 234 -11.65 11.97 3.28
C ASP A 234 -13.10 11.86 3.72
N THR A 235 -13.32 11.27 4.89
CA THR A 235 -14.63 11.15 5.53
C THR A 235 -14.74 12.02 6.78
N SER A 236 -13.98 13.12 6.84
CA SER A 236 -13.95 14.04 8.00
C SER A 236 -15.10 15.06 8.02
N ASN A 237 -15.95 15.11 7.00
CA ASN A 237 -17.15 15.93 7.04
C ASN A 237 -18.17 15.28 7.98
N LEU A 238 -18.76 16.06 8.89
CA LEU A 238 -19.65 15.56 9.93
C LEU A 238 -21.09 16.02 9.67
N ASP A 239 -22.04 15.15 9.97
CA ASP A 239 -23.47 15.42 9.92
C ASP A 239 -24.21 14.75 11.10
N TYR A 240 -25.48 15.10 11.29
CA TYR A 240 -26.28 14.79 12.47
C TYR A 240 -27.75 14.57 12.09
N ASP A 241 -28.46 13.75 12.85
CA ASP A 241 -29.93 13.63 12.81
C ASP A 241 -30.48 14.05 14.18
N ASN A 242 -30.58 15.37 14.41
CA ASN A 242 -30.89 15.91 15.73
C ASN A 242 -32.36 15.75 16.14
N ASP A 243 -33.28 15.61 15.18
CA ASP A 243 -34.70 15.38 15.45
C ASP A 243 -35.15 13.92 15.28
N SER A 244 -34.21 13.05 14.90
CA SER A 244 -34.40 11.59 14.77
C SER A 244 -35.48 11.22 13.77
N ASP A 245 -35.57 11.97 12.68
CA ASP A 245 -36.57 11.76 11.62
C ASP A 245 -36.06 10.84 10.49
N GLY A 246 -34.79 10.40 10.57
CA GLY A 246 -34.17 9.54 9.57
C GLY A 246 -33.58 10.31 8.39
N VAL A 247 -33.44 11.63 8.48
CA VAL A 247 -32.79 12.48 7.48
C VAL A 247 -31.69 13.29 8.14
N LEU A 248 -30.50 13.31 7.53
CA LEU A 248 -29.39 14.09 8.05
C LEU A 248 -29.61 15.60 7.84
N ASP A 249 -29.34 16.38 8.88
CA ASP A 249 -29.67 17.81 8.98
C ASP A 249 -28.93 18.70 7.97
N LEU A 250 -27.66 18.38 7.64
CA LEU A 250 -26.82 19.21 6.77
C LEU A 250 -26.88 18.76 5.31
N SER A 251 -26.70 17.46 5.06
CA SER A 251 -26.68 16.88 3.71
C SER A 251 -28.07 16.62 3.16
N GLY A 252 -29.07 16.37 4.01
CA GLY A 252 -30.40 15.93 3.61
C GLY A 252 -30.45 14.47 3.18
N TYR A 253 -29.41 13.67 3.44
CA TYR A 253 -29.41 12.24 3.10
C TYR A 253 -30.41 11.48 3.95
N ASN A 254 -31.17 10.59 3.30
CA ASN A 254 -32.10 9.70 3.99
C ASN A 254 -31.35 8.48 4.53
N ILE A 255 -31.37 8.31 5.84
CA ILE A 255 -30.74 7.22 6.59
C ILE A 255 -31.80 6.33 7.27
N THR A 256 -33.05 6.39 6.80
CA THR A 256 -34.10 5.52 7.33
C THR A 256 -33.71 4.06 7.15
N GLY A 257 -33.85 3.24 8.19
CA GLY A 257 -33.64 1.80 8.08
C GLY A 257 -32.19 1.33 8.18
N ILE A 258 -31.19 2.22 8.08
CA ILE A 258 -29.83 1.89 8.52
C ILE A 258 -29.70 2.09 10.04
N PRO A 259 -28.79 1.37 10.72
CA PRO A 259 -28.54 1.57 12.15
C PRO A 259 -28.04 2.99 12.45
N ASN A 260 -28.58 3.59 13.53
CA ASN A 260 -28.13 4.90 13.97
C ASN A 260 -26.68 4.83 14.45
N SER A 261 -25.91 5.88 14.13
CA SER A 261 -24.58 6.09 14.71
C SER A 261 -24.70 6.32 16.22
N LEU A 262 -24.10 5.47 17.06
CA LEU A 262 -24.26 5.52 18.52
C LEU A 262 -23.69 6.79 19.16
N SER A 263 -22.67 7.39 18.55
CA SER A 263 -22.15 8.71 18.96
C SER A 263 -23.09 9.87 18.62
N GLY A 264 -24.06 9.64 17.72
CA GLY A 264 -24.87 10.69 17.10
C GLY A 264 -24.15 11.49 16.02
N ILE A 265 -22.94 11.09 15.61
CA ILE A 265 -22.14 11.77 14.59
C ILE A 265 -22.00 10.86 13.37
N TYR A 266 -22.48 11.33 12.22
CA TYR A 266 -22.35 10.65 10.93
C TYR A 266 -21.19 11.26 10.15
N HIS A 267 -20.31 10.42 9.62
CA HIS A 267 -19.18 10.85 8.82
C HIS A 267 -19.49 10.73 7.33
N LEU A 268 -19.21 11.78 6.57
CA LEU A 268 -19.51 11.88 5.15
C LEU A 268 -18.23 12.04 4.33
N GLY A 269 -18.21 11.39 3.18
CA GLY A 269 -17.17 11.57 2.17
C GLY A 269 -17.67 11.22 0.77
N GLU A 270 -16.74 11.06 -0.16
CA GLU A 270 -17.04 10.74 -1.56
C GLU A 270 -16.20 9.54 -2.03
N HIS A 271 -16.81 8.66 -2.82
CA HIS A 271 -16.15 7.47 -3.34
C HIS A 271 -15.02 7.83 -4.31
N PRO A 272 -13.80 7.29 -4.10
CA PRO A 272 -12.62 7.71 -4.86
C PRO A 272 -12.56 7.19 -6.30
N ASP A 273 -13.30 6.12 -6.64
CA ASP A 273 -13.26 5.52 -7.98
C ASP A 273 -13.84 6.44 -9.07
N SER A 274 -12.96 6.91 -9.95
CA SER A 274 -13.36 7.70 -11.13
C SER A 274 -14.18 6.91 -12.14
N THR A 275 -14.00 5.59 -12.22
CA THR A 275 -14.73 4.73 -13.17
C THR A 275 -16.19 4.60 -12.73
N LEU A 276 -16.42 4.31 -11.44
CA LEU A 276 -17.74 4.36 -10.82
C LEU A 276 -18.42 5.71 -11.05
N ARG A 277 -17.77 6.83 -10.67
CA ARG A 277 -18.33 8.18 -10.87
C ARG A 277 -18.70 8.45 -12.33
N SER A 278 -17.85 8.02 -13.28
CA SER A 278 -18.16 8.14 -14.71
C SER A 278 -19.34 7.27 -15.13
N LYS A 279 -19.55 6.12 -14.49
CA LYS A 279 -20.63 5.18 -14.79
C LYS A 279 -21.98 5.71 -14.32
N VAL A 280 -22.04 6.28 -13.12
CA VAL A 280 -23.27 6.81 -12.51
C VAL A 280 -23.51 8.30 -12.82
N GLY A 281 -22.48 9.01 -13.28
CA GLY A 281 -22.58 10.38 -13.80
C GLY A 281 -22.50 11.49 -12.75
N SER A 282 -22.07 11.17 -11.53
CA SER A 282 -21.93 12.11 -10.40
C SER A 282 -20.87 11.63 -9.40
N ASP A 283 -20.52 12.49 -8.45
CA ASP A 283 -19.85 12.06 -7.23
C ASP A 283 -20.79 11.12 -6.44
N VAL A 284 -20.20 10.12 -5.80
CA VAL A 284 -20.90 9.02 -5.12
C VAL A 284 -20.70 9.20 -3.60
N PRO A 285 -21.76 9.54 -2.85
CA PRO A 285 -21.67 9.75 -1.41
C PRO A 285 -21.24 8.51 -0.63
N ILE A 286 -20.45 8.72 0.42
CA ILE A 286 -20.11 7.74 1.44
C ILE A 286 -20.68 8.21 2.79
N LEU A 287 -21.24 7.29 3.55
CA LEU A 287 -21.64 7.46 4.93
C LEU A 287 -20.89 6.46 5.83
N VAL A 288 -20.33 6.92 6.95
CA VAL A 288 -19.62 6.08 7.92
C VAL A 288 -20.23 6.25 9.31
N VAL A 289 -20.50 5.13 9.99
CA VAL A 289 -21.22 5.09 11.28
C VAL A 289 -20.57 4.16 12.30
N ASP A 290 -20.84 4.44 13.57
CA ASP A 290 -20.42 3.66 14.74
C ASP A 290 -21.60 2.89 15.37
N GLU A 291 -22.06 1.84 14.69
CA GLU A 291 -23.30 1.12 15.05
C GLU A 291 -23.19 0.18 16.26
N ASP A 292 -21.99 -0.32 16.56
CA ASP A 292 -21.77 -1.33 17.61
C ASP A 292 -21.15 -0.75 18.89
N VAL A 293 -20.16 0.13 18.76
CA VAL A 293 -19.45 0.78 19.87
C VAL A 293 -19.29 2.26 19.58
N SER A 294 -19.80 3.11 20.48
CA SER A 294 -19.71 4.56 20.30
C SER A 294 -18.25 5.03 20.20
N GLY A 295 -17.94 5.80 19.15
CA GLY A 295 -16.62 6.30 18.78
C GLY A 295 -15.77 5.33 17.94
N VAL A 296 -16.27 4.12 17.65
CA VAL A 296 -15.58 3.12 16.82
C VAL A 296 -16.33 2.97 15.49
N TYR A 297 -15.81 3.63 14.47
CA TYR A 297 -16.39 3.67 13.13
C TYR A 297 -15.87 2.50 12.30
N GLU A 298 -16.74 1.53 12.01
CA GLU A 298 -16.38 0.33 11.26
C GLU A 298 -17.37 -0.02 10.14
N THR A 299 -18.52 0.66 10.09
CA THR A 299 -19.55 0.41 9.08
C THR A 299 -19.61 1.57 8.09
N VAL A 300 -19.47 1.24 6.82
CA VAL A 300 -19.52 2.17 5.69
C VAL A 300 -20.71 1.83 4.81
N TYR A 301 -21.38 2.85 4.28
CA TYR A 301 -22.39 2.73 3.23
C TYR A 301 -21.96 3.62 2.06
N VAL A 302 -22.20 3.16 0.84
CA VAL A 302 -21.92 3.88 -0.40
C VAL A 302 -23.22 4.00 -1.15
N ASP A 303 -23.62 5.21 -1.51
CA ASP A 303 -24.85 5.51 -2.26
C ASP A 303 -24.64 5.16 -3.75
N MET A 304 -24.79 3.88 -4.09
CA MET A 304 -24.33 3.32 -5.37
C MET A 304 -25.20 3.75 -6.56
N ASP A 305 -26.47 4.10 -6.33
CA ASP A 305 -27.38 4.61 -7.35
C ASP A 305 -27.53 6.15 -7.35
N VAL A 306 -26.92 6.81 -6.36
CA VAL A 306 -26.77 8.26 -6.24
C VAL A 306 -28.11 8.99 -6.08
N ASP A 307 -29.03 8.40 -5.33
CA ASP A 307 -30.35 8.96 -5.05
C ASP A 307 -30.42 9.74 -3.72
N GLY A 308 -29.33 9.71 -2.92
CA GLY A 308 -29.23 10.34 -1.61
C GLY A 308 -29.96 9.59 -0.49
N ASN A 309 -30.30 8.32 -0.71
CA ASN A 309 -31.05 7.49 0.22
C ASN A 309 -30.33 6.16 0.50
N PHE A 310 -29.75 6.07 1.69
CA PHE A 310 -28.96 4.93 2.13
C PHE A 310 -29.78 3.73 2.62
N THR A 311 -31.12 3.78 2.57
CA THR A 311 -32.00 2.73 3.14
C THR A 311 -31.73 1.33 2.58
N GLU A 312 -31.44 1.22 1.29
CA GLU A 312 -31.22 -0.05 0.59
C GLU A 312 -29.73 -0.38 0.42
N GLU A 313 -28.85 0.48 0.93
CA GLU A 313 -27.42 0.34 0.72
C GLU A 313 -26.81 -0.76 1.57
N LYS A 314 -25.89 -1.50 0.96
CA LYS A 314 -25.22 -2.60 1.62
C LYS A 314 -24.28 -2.07 2.71
N ALA A 315 -24.45 -2.55 3.94
CA ALA A 315 -23.49 -2.31 5.01
C ALA A 315 -22.14 -2.96 4.69
N ILE A 316 -21.08 -2.15 4.70
CA ILE A 316 -19.71 -2.55 4.45
C ILE A 316 -18.95 -2.57 5.78
N LYS A 317 -18.41 -3.73 6.17
CA LYS A 317 -17.70 -3.94 7.45
C LYS A 317 -16.77 -5.15 7.36
N PRO A 318 -15.86 -5.38 8.33
CA PRO A 318 -15.04 -6.60 8.35
C PRO A 318 -15.88 -7.87 8.16
N GLY A 319 -15.51 -8.70 7.18
CA GLY A 319 -16.25 -9.88 6.71
C GLY A 319 -17.25 -9.63 5.57
N SER A 320 -17.58 -8.38 5.26
CA SER A 320 -18.50 -7.97 4.18
C SER A 320 -18.02 -6.64 3.57
N GLU A 321 -16.88 -6.66 2.88
CA GLU A 321 -16.13 -5.45 2.52
C GLU A 321 -16.39 -4.92 1.11
N THR A 322 -17.00 -5.72 0.25
CA THR A 322 -17.30 -5.35 -1.14
C THR A 322 -18.66 -4.66 -1.24
N THR A 323 -18.80 -3.72 -2.17
CA THR A 323 -20.11 -3.13 -2.52
C THR A 323 -20.27 -2.99 -4.03
N GLY A 324 -21.50 -2.85 -4.49
CA GLY A 324 -21.84 -2.78 -5.90
C GLY A 324 -23.34 -2.61 -6.11
N LEU A 325 -23.72 -2.33 -7.35
CA LEU A 325 -25.12 -2.24 -7.78
C LEU A 325 -25.48 -3.42 -8.68
N ASP A 326 -26.52 -4.17 -8.29
CA ASP A 326 -27.19 -5.15 -9.15
C ASP A 326 -28.34 -4.46 -9.89
N THR A 327 -28.19 -4.29 -11.20
CA THR A 327 -29.16 -3.56 -12.04
C THR A 327 -30.18 -4.49 -12.69
N ASN A 328 -29.96 -5.81 -12.62
CA ASN A 328 -30.72 -6.79 -13.38
C ASN A 328 -31.45 -7.83 -12.49
N GLY A 329 -31.12 -7.89 -11.20
CA GLY A 329 -31.75 -8.73 -10.18
C GLY A 329 -31.23 -10.16 -10.11
N ASP A 330 -30.04 -10.44 -10.66
CA ASP A 330 -29.41 -11.76 -10.63
C ASP A 330 -28.54 -12.01 -9.37
N SER A 331 -28.51 -11.05 -8.44
CA SER A 331 -27.71 -11.06 -7.21
C SER A 331 -26.20 -10.94 -7.45
N LEU A 332 -25.77 -10.49 -8.63
CA LEU A 332 -24.39 -10.16 -8.94
C LEU A 332 -24.24 -8.64 -9.15
N TRP A 333 -23.05 -8.12 -8.88
CA TRP A 333 -22.76 -6.71 -9.11
C TRP A 333 -22.53 -6.46 -10.60
N ASP A 334 -23.41 -5.66 -11.20
CA ASP A 334 -23.25 -5.14 -12.57
C ASP A 334 -22.34 -3.90 -12.59
N ILE A 335 -22.33 -3.15 -11.49
CA ILE A 335 -21.46 -2.01 -11.27
C ILE A 335 -20.72 -2.23 -9.96
N SER A 336 -19.39 -2.24 -10.02
CA SER A 336 -18.54 -2.40 -8.83
C SER A 336 -18.37 -1.07 -8.09
N GLY A 337 -18.44 -1.12 -6.76
CA GLY A 337 -17.91 -0.10 -5.85
C GLY A 337 -16.59 -0.52 -5.19
N GLY A 338 -15.98 -1.62 -5.64
CA GLY A 338 -14.72 -2.14 -5.09
C GLY A 338 -14.84 -2.66 -3.67
N LEU A 339 -13.77 -2.50 -2.90
CA LEU A 339 -13.63 -3.03 -1.54
C LEU A 339 -13.13 -1.97 -0.55
N VAL A 340 -13.78 -1.84 0.60
CA VAL A 340 -13.28 -1.06 1.74
C VAL A 340 -12.35 -1.93 2.57
N TYR A 341 -11.12 -1.50 2.82
CA TYR A 341 -10.18 -2.29 3.62
C TYR A 341 -9.80 -1.70 4.96
N TRP A 342 -10.15 -0.45 5.26
CA TRP A 342 -9.97 0.12 6.59
C TRP A 342 -10.76 1.42 6.76
N VAL A 343 -11.17 1.70 7.99
CA VAL A 343 -11.71 2.99 8.43
C VAL A 343 -10.87 3.46 9.61
N SER A 344 -10.54 4.75 9.68
CA SER A 344 -9.70 5.25 10.76
C SER A 344 -10.34 5.13 12.13
N ASP A 345 -9.56 4.68 13.11
CA ASP A 345 -9.99 4.44 14.48
C ASP A 345 -9.57 5.54 15.47
N GLY A 346 -8.79 6.54 15.01
CA GLY A 346 -8.26 7.61 15.87
C GLY A 346 -7.05 7.22 16.71
N ILE A 347 -6.57 5.98 16.59
CA ILE A 347 -5.51 5.40 17.43
C ILE A 347 -4.33 4.97 16.56
N ASN A 348 -4.60 4.24 15.49
CA ASN A 348 -3.61 3.61 14.64
C ASN A 348 -3.42 4.39 13.33
N GLY A 349 -2.21 4.32 12.77
CA GLY A 349 -1.98 4.78 11.41
C GLY A 349 -2.74 3.90 10.40
N VAL A 350 -2.84 4.37 9.17
CA VAL A 350 -3.29 3.54 8.04
C VAL A 350 -2.48 2.22 8.00
N PRO A 351 -3.05 1.10 7.51
CA PRO A 351 -2.33 -0.18 7.40
C PRO A 351 -0.94 -0.01 6.80
N TYR A 352 0.09 -0.52 7.47
CA TYR A 352 1.52 -0.40 7.13
C TYR A 352 2.11 1.03 7.18
N GLY A 353 1.33 2.04 7.54
CA GLY A 353 1.72 3.46 7.57
C GLY A 353 2.83 3.78 8.55
N GLN A 354 2.84 3.15 9.73
CA GLN A 354 3.92 3.31 10.71
C GLN A 354 5.26 2.84 10.12
N THR A 355 5.31 1.61 9.64
CA THR A 355 6.51 1.00 9.03
C THR A 355 7.00 1.81 7.84
N TYR A 356 6.09 2.21 6.96
CA TYR A 356 6.40 3.08 5.84
C TYR A 356 6.99 4.42 6.30
N SER A 357 6.41 5.05 7.32
CA SER A 357 6.88 6.35 7.83
C SER A 357 8.30 6.27 8.40
N ILE A 358 8.61 5.25 9.20
CA ILE A 358 9.93 5.01 9.80
C ILE A 358 10.99 4.87 8.71
N ARG A 359 10.69 3.99 7.75
CA ARG A 359 11.58 3.64 6.64
C ARG A 359 11.91 4.86 5.79
N HIS A 360 10.89 5.66 5.47
CA HIS A 360 11.04 6.85 4.63
C HIS A 360 11.46 8.13 5.37
N GLY A 361 11.52 8.10 6.70
CA GLY A 361 11.95 9.25 7.52
C GLY A 361 10.85 10.31 7.71
N TYR A 362 9.58 9.87 7.69
CA TYR A 362 8.41 10.69 7.97
C TYR A 362 7.88 10.39 9.38
N GLN A 363 6.99 11.25 9.87
CA GLN A 363 6.16 10.98 11.03
C GLN A 363 4.95 10.14 10.59
N ASN A 364 4.54 9.18 11.41
CA ASN A 364 3.32 8.42 11.19
C ASN A 364 2.12 9.37 11.35
N ARG A 365 1.23 9.44 10.35
CA ARG A 365 0.04 10.29 10.34
C ARG A 365 -1.19 9.44 10.70
N ILE A 366 -1.84 9.80 11.79
CA ILE A 366 -3.00 9.10 12.34
C ILE A 366 -4.22 9.99 12.14
N ALA A 367 -5.22 9.53 11.39
CA ALA A 367 -6.49 10.23 11.22
C ALA A 367 -7.36 10.07 12.48
N GLY A 368 -8.22 11.05 12.76
CA GLY A 368 -9.28 10.90 13.77
C GLY A 368 -10.24 9.75 13.43
N ALA A 369 -10.93 9.22 14.43
CA ALA A 369 -11.89 8.13 14.22
C ALA A 369 -12.96 8.53 13.18
N GLY A 370 -13.23 7.68 12.20
CA GLY A 370 -14.19 7.91 11.11
C GLY A 370 -13.75 8.91 10.02
N ASN A 371 -12.64 9.64 10.19
CA ASN A 371 -12.22 10.70 9.28
C ASN A 371 -11.58 10.23 7.96
N LEU A 372 -11.22 8.95 7.84
CA LEU A 372 -10.57 8.40 6.66
C LEU A 372 -11.10 7.00 6.36
N THR A 373 -11.47 6.76 5.11
CA THR A 373 -11.95 5.45 4.62
C THR A 373 -11.13 5.00 3.43
N LEU A 374 -10.63 3.76 3.44
CA LEU A 374 -9.64 3.28 2.48
C LEU A 374 -10.26 2.23 1.55
N PHE A 375 -10.12 2.45 0.24
CA PHE A 375 -10.63 1.57 -0.79
C PHE A 375 -9.51 0.85 -1.55
N MET A 376 -9.76 -0.40 -1.93
CA MET A 376 -9.01 -1.12 -2.94
C MET A 376 -9.87 -1.19 -4.20
N LEU A 377 -9.31 -0.67 -5.30
CA LEU A 377 -9.96 -0.52 -6.60
C LEU A 377 -9.05 -1.10 -7.69
N ASP A 378 -9.41 -0.89 -8.96
CA ASP A 378 -8.56 -1.16 -10.10
C ASP A 378 -8.55 0.04 -11.06
N SER A 379 -7.35 0.55 -11.37
CA SER A 379 -7.15 1.70 -12.27
C SER A 379 -7.00 1.33 -13.75
N GLY A 380 -6.96 0.03 -14.09
CA GLY A 380 -6.64 -0.41 -15.46
C GLY A 380 -7.37 -1.65 -15.97
N ASN A 381 -7.72 -2.61 -15.10
CA ASN A 381 -8.18 -4.00 -15.35
C ASN A 381 -7.08 -5.08 -15.21
N HIS A 382 -5.80 -4.72 -15.35
CA HIS A 382 -4.74 -5.71 -15.51
C HIS A 382 -4.49 -6.50 -14.22
N GLY A 383 -4.55 -5.84 -13.06
CA GLY A 383 -4.45 -6.51 -11.77
C GLY A 383 -5.65 -7.42 -11.48
N THR A 384 -6.88 -7.00 -11.83
CA THR A 384 -8.07 -7.87 -11.76
C THR A 384 -7.92 -9.11 -12.65
N LEU A 385 -7.37 -8.97 -13.87
CA LEU A 385 -7.08 -10.11 -14.74
C LEU A 385 -6.02 -11.04 -14.15
N CYS A 386 -4.98 -10.50 -13.51
CA CYS A 386 -3.97 -11.29 -12.80
C CYS A 386 -4.57 -12.06 -11.61
N ALA A 387 -5.39 -11.40 -10.79
CA ALA A 387 -6.10 -12.03 -9.67
C ALA A 387 -7.07 -13.12 -10.16
N SER A 388 -7.77 -12.88 -11.27
CA SER A 388 -8.66 -13.86 -11.91
C SER A 388 -7.90 -15.11 -12.36
N ALA A 389 -6.70 -14.96 -12.96
CA ALA A 389 -5.86 -16.10 -13.33
C ALA A 389 -5.42 -16.95 -12.13
N ILE A 390 -5.39 -16.37 -10.92
CA ILE A 390 -5.06 -17.07 -9.68
C ILE A 390 -6.31 -17.72 -9.07
N SER A 391 -7.36 -16.94 -8.82
CA SER A 391 -8.42 -17.30 -7.86
C SER A 391 -9.86 -17.15 -8.39
N ALA A 392 -10.06 -16.90 -9.69
CA ALA A 392 -11.42 -16.83 -10.22
C ALA A 392 -12.23 -18.09 -9.89
N GLN A 393 -13.46 -17.87 -9.43
CA GLN A 393 -14.33 -18.93 -8.92
C GLN A 393 -15.28 -19.52 -9.97
N GLY A 394 -15.33 -18.95 -11.18
CA GLY A 394 -16.23 -19.39 -12.25
C GLY A 394 -17.71 -19.15 -11.93
N VAL A 395 -18.02 -18.03 -11.29
CA VAL A 395 -19.38 -17.60 -10.94
C VAL A 395 -20.14 -17.14 -12.18
N ILE A 396 -19.46 -16.49 -13.12
CA ILE A 396 -20.07 -15.98 -14.35
C ILE A 396 -19.66 -16.80 -15.59
N ASP A 397 -20.29 -16.48 -16.73
CA ASP A 397 -19.93 -17.03 -18.05
C ASP A 397 -19.95 -18.57 -18.10
N ASP A 398 -20.92 -19.18 -17.41
CA ASP A 398 -21.09 -20.63 -17.26
C ASP A 398 -19.87 -21.36 -16.64
N GLY A 399 -19.11 -20.68 -15.78
CA GLY A 399 -17.95 -21.25 -15.10
C GLY A 399 -16.75 -21.47 -16.02
N ARG A 400 -16.68 -20.74 -17.13
CA ARG A 400 -15.63 -20.89 -18.14
C ARG A 400 -14.25 -20.47 -17.64
N VAL A 401 -14.18 -19.51 -16.72
CA VAL A 401 -12.94 -18.97 -16.17
C VAL A 401 -12.81 -19.40 -14.71
N ILE A 402 -11.84 -20.27 -14.43
CA ILE A 402 -11.46 -20.70 -13.08
C ILE A 402 -9.96 -20.45 -12.93
N GLY A 403 -9.56 -19.84 -11.82
CA GLY A 403 -8.17 -19.56 -11.50
C GLY A 403 -7.37 -20.84 -11.25
N MET A 404 -6.04 -20.77 -11.35
CA MET A 404 -5.16 -21.93 -11.12
C MET A 404 -5.23 -22.48 -9.70
N ALA A 405 -5.55 -21.60 -8.74
CA ALA A 405 -5.70 -21.86 -7.32
C ALA A 405 -7.02 -21.23 -6.84
N PRO A 406 -8.18 -21.80 -7.20
CA PRO A 406 -9.48 -21.15 -7.02
C PRO A 406 -9.90 -20.97 -5.56
N ASN A 407 -9.25 -21.65 -4.61
CA ASN A 407 -9.48 -21.46 -3.17
C ASN A 407 -8.37 -20.63 -2.48
N ALA A 408 -7.40 -20.11 -3.24
CA ALA A 408 -6.46 -19.15 -2.69
C ALA A 408 -7.16 -17.81 -2.44
N THR A 409 -6.73 -17.11 -1.41
CA THR A 409 -7.15 -15.74 -1.15
C THR A 409 -6.18 -14.75 -1.75
N ILE A 410 -6.67 -13.55 -2.07
CA ILE A 410 -5.91 -12.50 -2.74
C ILE A 410 -5.71 -11.33 -1.81
N ALA A 411 -4.45 -10.95 -1.64
CA ALA A 411 -4.05 -9.65 -1.10
C ALA A 411 -3.72 -8.73 -2.29
N SER A 412 -3.94 -7.42 -2.18
CA SER A 412 -3.74 -6.52 -3.32
C SER A 412 -2.80 -5.37 -3.00
N ILE A 413 -1.84 -5.14 -3.91
CA ILE A 413 -1.01 -3.94 -3.94
C ILE A 413 -1.42 -3.12 -5.15
N GLY A 414 -2.19 -2.07 -4.91
CA GLY A 414 -2.76 -1.20 -5.92
C GLY A 414 -1.82 -0.10 -6.39
N ASN A 415 -2.17 0.51 -7.54
CA ASN A 415 -1.47 1.68 -8.10
C ASN A 415 0.05 1.51 -8.25
N HIS A 416 0.53 0.29 -8.48
CA HIS A 416 1.96 0.01 -8.52
C HIS A 416 2.69 0.85 -9.59
N TYR A 417 2.08 1.01 -10.77
CA TYR A 417 2.61 1.80 -11.88
C TYR A 417 2.46 3.33 -11.72
N SER A 418 1.75 3.78 -10.68
CA SER A 418 1.39 5.19 -10.48
C SER A 418 2.25 5.90 -9.43
N GLY A 419 3.50 5.43 -9.22
CA GLY A 419 4.47 6.04 -8.32
C GLY A 419 4.82 5.23 -7.07
N GLY A 420 4.35 3.99 -6.97
CA GLY A 420 4.81 3.03 -5.97
C GLY A 420 6.23 2.54 -6.27
N HIS A 421 6.96 2.13 -5.23
CA HIS A 421 8.32 1.61 -5.36
C HIS A 421 8.33 0.10 -5.04
N SER A 422 8.94 -0.71 -5.91
CA SER A 422 8.90 -2.17 -5.80
C SER A 422 9.43 -2.72 -4.48
N LEU A 423 10.42 -2.07 -3.87
CA LEU A 423 10.96 -2.51 -2.59
C LEU A 423 9.96 -2.40 -1.43
N ASP A 424 9.08 -1.38 -1.45
CA ASP A 424 8.02 -1.23 -0.44
C ASP A 424 6.96 -2.32 -0.61
N ALA A 425 6.59 -2.63 -1.86
CA ALA A 425 5.68 -3.72 -2.19
C ALA A 425 6.24 -5.08 -1.74
N TRP A 426 7.51 -5.35 -2.02
CA TRP A 426 8.14 -6.62 -1.63
C TRP A 426 8.27 -6.75 -0.12
N ARG A 427 8.55 -5.65 0.57
CA ARG A 427 8.58 -5.61 2.03
C ARG A 427 7.21 -5.87 2.62
N TRP A 428 6.17 -5.20 2.12
CA TRP A 428 4.81 -5.44 2.60
C TRP A 428 4.36 -6.89 2.40
N ILE A 429 4.78 -7.55 1.31
CA ILE A 429 4.51 -8.99 1.10
C ILE A 429 5.19 -9.84 2.18
N ALA A 430 6.43 -9.52 2.55
CA ALA A 430 7.19 -10.23 3.57
C ALA A 430 6.77 -9.87 5.01
N GLU A 431 6.10 -8.74 5.23
CA GLU A 431 5.89 -8.14 6.55
C GLU A 431 4.41 -7.97 6.90
N GLY A 432 3.51 -8.02 5.93
CA GLY A 432 2.09 -7.78 6.17
C GLY A 432 1.72 -6.34 6.51
N ASN A 433 0.47 -6.15 6.93
CA ASN A 433 -0.08 -4.84 7.28
C ASN A 433 0.58 -4.23 8.53
N ASP A 434 1.14 -5.03 9.43
CA ASP A 434 1.77 -4.53 10.65
C ASP A 434 3.29 -4.31 10.53
N GLY A 435 3.86 -4.65 9.38
CA GLY A 435 5.28 -4.46 9.12
C GLY A 435 6.18 -5.43 9.89
N LYS A 436 5.66 -6.56 10.37
CA LYS A 436 6.43 -7.54 11.12
C LYS A 436 6.43 -8.88 10.41
N SER A 437 7.61 -9.46 10.24
CA SER A 437 7.77 -10.79 9.66
C SER A 437 7.55 -11.93 10.66
N ASP A 438 7.45 -11.63 11.97
CA ASP A 438 7.30 -12.61 13.04
C ASP A 438 5.86 -12.83 13.52
N THR A 439 4.95 -11.92 13.16
CA THR A 439 3.50 -12.18 13.20
C THR A 439 3.16 -13.27 12.19
N LYS A 440 2.02 -13.94 12.38
CA LYS A 440 1.63 -15.05 11.51
C LYS A 440 0.22 -14.79 11.00
N TYR A 441 -0.03 -15.17 9.75
CA TYR A 441 -1.35 -15.03 9.11
C TYR A 441 -1.74 -13.59 8.77
N ASP A 442 -0.74 -12.72 8.63
CA ASP A 442 -0.85 -11.35 8.14
C ASP A 442 0.13 -11.05 7.00
N GLN A 443 0.87 -12.05 6.51
CA GLN A 443 1.74 -11.96 5.33
C GLN A 443 1.25 -12.84 4.19
N ALA A 444 1.56 -12.45 2.95
CA ALA A 444 1.28 -13.26 1.79
C ALA A 444 2.30 -14.40 1.65
N ASN A 445 1.84 -15.57 1.20
CA ASN A 445 2.73 -16.69 0.91
C ASN A 445 3.44 -16.51 -0.43
N ILE A 446 2.75 -15.87 -1.40
CA ILE A 446 3.25 -15.67 -2.76
C ILE A 446 3.01 -14.22 -3.16
N GLY A 447 4.05 -13.49 -3.55
CA GLY A 447 3.94 -12.26 -4.31
C GLY A 447 3.88 -12.55 -5.81
N SER A 448 2.89 -11.99 -6.52
CA SER A 448 2.72 -12.10 -7.97
C SER A 448 2.92 -10.74 -8.62
N PHE A 449 3.90 -10.65 -9.54
CA PHE A 449 4.33 -9.41 -10.18
C PHE A 449 4.30 -9.55 -11.70
N SER A 450 3.52 -8.70 -12.36
CA SER A 450 3.43 -8.67 -13.82
C SER A 450 4.18 -7.48 -14.43
N PHE A 451 5.34 -7.14 -13.87
CA PHE A 451 6.21 -6.05 -14.32
C PHE A 451 7.69 -6.42 -14.30
N GLY A 452 8.51 -5.61 -14.95
CA GLY A 452 9.97 -5.69 -14.90
C GLY A 452 10.66 -4.41 -15.35
N TYR A 453 11.96 -4.29 -15.08
CA TYR A 453 12.79 -3.14 -15.44
C TYR A 453 13.65 -3.48 -16.65
N SER A 454 13.19 -3.10 -17.85
CA SER A 454 13.88 -3.44 -19.09
C SER A 454 15.16 -2.64 -19.35
N SER A 455 15.37 -1.55 -18.61
CA SER A 455 16.54 -0.68 -18.67
C SER A 455 17.73 -1.14 -17.84
N ILE A 456 17.59 -2.23 -17.07
CA ILE A 456 18.65 -2.81 -16.25
C ILE A 456 19.12 -4.10 -16.92
N ASP A 457 20.42 -4.20 -17.18
CA ASP A 457 21.03 -5.30 -17.94
C ASP A 457 21.83 -6.28 -17.05
N GLU A 458 22.16 -5.90 -15.80
CA GLU A 458 22.91 -6.72 -14.82
C GLU A 458 22.03 -7.70 -14.02
N SER A 459 21.09 -8.38 -14.69
CA SER A 459 20.17 -9.33 -14.08
C SER A 459 20.86 -10.28 -13.08
N GLY A 460 20.36 -10.31 -11.85
CA GLY A 460 20.85 -11.18 -10.77
C GLY A 460 22.02 -10.61 -9.95
N ALA A 461 22.63 -9.50 -10.37
CA ALA A 461 23.71 -8.83 -9.63
C ALA A 461 23.41 -7.36 -9.28
N ASP A 462 22.30 -6.82 -9.78
CA ASP A 462 21.82 -5.47 -9.49
C ASP A 462 21.18 -5.35 -8.09
N GLY A 463 20.94 -4.10 -7.66
CA GLY A 463 20.39 -3.81 -6.34
C GLY A 463 18.98 -4.34 -6.09
N TYR A 464 18.13 -4.44 -7.11
CA TYR A 464 16.79 -5.03 -6.96
C TYR A 464 16.89 -6.54 -6.77
N SER A 465 17.66 -7.22 -7.61
CA SER A 465 17.84 -8.67 -7.57
C SER A 465 18.46 -9.13 -6.23
N LEU A 466 19.51 -8.47 -5.77
CA LEU A 466 20.15 -8.81 -4.48
C LEU A 466 19.26 -8.52 -3.27
N TYR A 467 18.44 -7.47 -3.34
CA TYR A 467 17.49 -7.16 -2.29
C TYR A 467 16.37 -8.21 -2.20
N LEU A 468 15.82 -8.62 -3.35
CA LEU A 468 14.80 -9.67 -3.40
C LEU A 468 15.35 -11.05 -2.99
N ASP A 469 16.60 -11.35 -3.36
CA ASP A 469 17.34 -12.53 -2.93
C ASP A 469 17.57 -12.55 -1.41
N TRP A 470 17.91 -11.41 -0.81
CA TRP A 470 18.01 -11.29 0.65
C TRP A 470 16.65 -11.43 1.33
N LEU A 471 15.59 -10.81 0.77
CA LEU A 471 14.23 -10.92 1.30
C LEU A 471 13.79 -12.38 1.40
N THR A 472 13.98 -13.14 0.32
CA THR A 472 13.53 -14.53 0.20
C THR A 472 14.38 -15.54 0.96
N ARG A 473 15.69 -15.33 1.07
CA ARG A 473 16.60 -16.32 1.71
C ARG A 473 16.92 -16.04 3.16
N VAL A 474 16.76 -14.80 3.61
CA VAL A 474 17.25 -14.35 4.91
C VAL A 474 16.17 -13.64 5.72
N TYR A 475 15.40 -12.75 5.10
CA TYR A 475 14.47 -11.89 5.84
C TYR A 475 13.15 -12.59 6.19
N ASN A 476 12.46 -13.16 5.19
CA ASN A 476 11.29 -14.00 5.37
C ASN A 476 11.32 -15.17 4.39
N ASP A 477 11.70 -16.34 4.90
CA ASP A 477 11.82 -17.58 4.12
C ASP A 477 10.48 -18.29 3.84
N ASN A 478 9.36 -17.70 4.28
CA ASN A 478 8.00 -18.19 4.03
C ASN A 478 7.30 -17.48 2.88
N ALA A 479 7.87 -16.39 2.36
CA ALA A 479 7.35 -15.65 1.21
C ALA A 479 8.10 -16.02 -0.08
N SER A 480 7.36 -16.41 -1.11
CA SER A 480 7.88 -16.66 -2.46
C SER A 480 7.45 -15.56 -3.42
N TYR A 481 8.25 -15.29 -4.45
CA TYR A 481 8.00 -14.20 -5.40
C TYR A 481 7.98 -14.78 -6.81
N SER A 482 6.86 -14.58 -7.52
CA SER A 482 6.65 -15.02 -8.90
C SER A 482 6.54 -13.79 -9.80
N VAL A 483 7.56 -13.59 -10.63
CA VAL A 483 7.72 -12.39 -11.44
C VAL A 483 7.65 -12.76 -12.92
N ALA A 484 6.91 -11.97 -13.70
CA ALA A 484 6.89 -12.11 -15.14
C ALA A 484 8.28 -11.89 -15.75
N ILE A 485 8.71 -12.80 -16.62
CA ILE A 485 10.05 -12.72 -17.25
C ILE A 485 10.21 -11.57 -18.26
N GLY A 486 9.12 -10.88 -18.59
CA GLY A 486 9.08 -9.78 -19.56
C GLY A 486 8.47 -10.18 -20.92
N ASN A 487 8.07 -9.17 -21.69
CA ASN A 487 7.41 -9.32 -22.99
C ASN A 487 8.35 -9.12 -24.19
N GLY A 488 9.66 -9.31 -24.00
CA GLY A 488 10.68 -9.00 -25.02
C GLY A 488 10.79 -9.94 -26.22
N GLY A 489 9.93 -10.95 -26.28
CA GLY A 489 9.85 -11.88 -27.40
C GLY A 489 11.02 -12.86 -27.49
N HIS A 490 11.23 -13.39 -28.70
CA HIS A 490 12.27 -14.37 -28.98
C HIS A 490 13.63 -13.69 -29.15
N GLY A 491 14.69 -14.25 -28.56
CA GLY A 491 16.04 -13.69 -28.66
C GLY A 491 16.89 -14.00 -27.43
N PHE A 492 18.11 -13.48 -27.42
CA PHE A 492 18.99 -13.52 -26.24
C PHE A 492 18.79 -12.24 -25.41
N GLY A 493 18.77 -12.36 -24.07
CA GLY A 493 18.69 -11.20 -23.16
C GLY A 493 17.30 -10.58 -23.02
N THR A 494 16.23 -11.32 -23.36
CA THR A 494 14.84 -10.83 -23.28
C THR A 494 14.20 -10.99 -21.89
N THR A 495 14.87 -11.68 -20.96
CA THR A 495 14.47 -11.83 -19.54
C THR A 495 14.88 -10.61 -18.71
N LYS A 496 13.98 -10.07 -17.86
CA LYS A 496 14.19 -8.80 -17.16
C LYS A 496 14.17 -8.89 -15.63
N VAL A 497 14.85 -7.94 -14.99
CA VAL A 497 14.89 -7.77 -13.53
C VAL A 497 13.49 -7.45 -12.99
N PRO A 498 13.08 -8.02 -11.85
CA PRO A 498 13.83 -8.96 -11.00
C PRO A 498 13.56 -10.45 -11.30
N GLY A 499 12.85 -10.78 -12.38
CA GLY A 499 12.45 -12.16 -12.69
C GLY A 499 13.54 -13.03 -13.34
N ALA A 500 14.72 -12.47 -13.61
CA ALA A 500 15.82 -13.11 -14.33
C ALA A 500 16.83 -13.83 -13.42
#